data_AF-A0A2N9P856-F1
#
_entry.id   AF-A0A2N9P856-F1
#
_cell.length_a   1.000
_cell.length_b   1.000
_cell.length_c   1.000
_cell.angle_alpha   90.00
_cell.angle_beta   90.00
_cell.angle_gamma   90.00
#
_symmetry.space_group_name_H-M   'P 1'
#
loop_
_entity.id
_entity.type
_entity.pdbx_description
1 polymer ?
#
loop_
_entity_poly.entity_id
_entity_poly.type
_entity_poly.pdbx_seq_one_letter_code
_entity_poly.pdbx_strand_id
1 'polypeptide(L)'
;MRNLVYLNLFFVGLPILLCLIGIIYEAFLIWGLLSTILTGLFQLIAGTSLLFRNPKNKYLQAYIIGIVFFFTLWFLDIKLFKYSYTNTLLLTFPPILAIYFTIIIYKIKE
;
A
#
# COMPACT_ATOMS: atom_id res chain seq x y z
N MET A 1 8.75 -16.68 0.06
CA MET A 1 8.90 -15.39 -0.66
C MET A 1 7.95 -15.25 -1.86
N ARG A 2 7.89 -16.23 -2.80
CA ARG A 2 7.04 -16.13 -4.01
C ARG A 2 5.55 -15.88 -3.70
N ASN A 3 5.01 -16.52 -2.67
CA ASN A 3 3.62 -16.31 -2.22
C ASN A 3 3.36 -14.87 -1.75
N LEU A 4 4.33 -14.20 -1.11
CA LEU A 4 4.18 -12.81 -0.68
C LEU A 4 4.11 -11.84 -1.87
N VAL A 5 4.86 -12.14 -2.95
CA VAL A 5 4.77 -11.36 -4.19
C VAL A 5 3.38 -11.50 -4.82
N TYR A 6 2.85 -12.73 -4.94
CA TYR A 6 1.51 -12.94 -5.47
C TYR A 6 0.42 -12.30 -4.61
N LEU A 7 0.55 -12.38 -3.28
CA LEU A 7 -0.37 -11.70 -2.37
C LEU A 7 -0.29 -10.18 -2.54
N ASN A 8 0.91 -9.60 -2.60
CA ASN A 8 1.05 -8.16 -2.83
C ASN A 8 0.42 -7.74 -4.17
N LEU A 9 0.65 -8.50 -5.24
CA LEU A 9 0.05 -8.26 -6.54
C LEU A 9 -1.49 -8.35 -6.48
N PHE A 10 -2.02 -9.35 -5.77
CA PHE A 10 -3.46 -9.50 -5.57
C PHE A 10 -4.05 -8.28 -4.85
N PHE A 11 -3.45 -7.87 -3.73
CA PHE A 11 -3.93 -6.72 -2.96
C PHE A 11 -3.84 -5.42 -3.77
N VAL A 12 -2.82 -5.24 -4.62
CA VAL A 12 -2.73 -4.05 -5.49
C VAL A 12 -3.73 -4.11 -6.65
N GLY A 13 -3.92 -5.28 -7.24
CA GLY A 13 -4.79 -5.47 -8.40
C GLY A 13 -6.27 -5.40 -8.05
N LEU A 14 -6.66 -5.84 -6.84
CA LEU A 14 -8.05 -5.90 -6.41
C LEU A 14 -8.74 -4.51 -6.39
N PRO A 15 -8.18 -3.45 -5.76
CA PRO A 15 -8.75 -2.11 -5.82
C PRO A 15 -8.86 -1.56 -7.23
N ILE A 16 -7.83 -1.79 -8.07
CA ILE A 16 -7.83 -1.31 -9.46
C ILE A 16 -8.99 -1.96 -10.22
N LEU A 17 -9.12 -3.29 -10.11
CA LEU A 17 -10.17 -4.05 -10.78
C LEU A 17 -11.57 -3.64 -10.30
N LEU A 18 -11.76 -3.48 -8.99
CA LEU A 18 -13.04 -3.04 -8.42
C LEU A 18 -13.40 -1.62 -8.83
N CYS A 19 -12.44 -0.69 -8.84
CA CYS A 19 -12.67 0.68 -9.31
C CYS A 19 -13.01 0.72 -10.81
N LEU A 20 -12.36 -0.09 -11.65
CA LEU A 20 -12.67 -0.19 -13.08
C LEU A 20 -14.09 -0.72 -13.32
N ILE A 21 -14.51 -1.75 -12.58
CA ILE A 21 -15.90 -2.24 -12.61
C ILE A 21 -16.86 -1.15 -12.09
N GLY A 22 -16.42 -0.38 -11.10
CA GLY A 22 -17.12 0.77 -10.53
C GLY A 22 -17.52 1.86 -11.53
N ILE A 23 -16.81 1.97 -12.66
CA ILE A 23 -17.16 2.90 -13.75
C ILE A 23 -18.50 2.50 -14.40
N ILE A 24 -18.78 1.20 -14.46
CA ILE A 24 -20.03 0.66 -15.03
C ILE A 24 -21.09 0.50 -13.94
N TYR A 25 -20.67 0.08 -12.73
CA TYR A 25 -21.53 -0.21 -11.59
C TYR A 25 -21.05 0.54 -10.35
N GLU A 26 -21.56 1.75 -10.11
CA GLU A 26 -21.07 2.67 -9.06
C GLU A 26 -20.92 2.04 -7.67
N ALA A 27 -21.74 1.06 -7.31
CA ALA A 27 -21.64 0.33 -6.04
C ALA A 27 -20.24 -0.28 -5.80
N PHE A 28 -19.51 -0.63 -6.86
CA PHE A 28 -18.15 -1.21 -6.77
C PHE A 28 -17.07 -0.18 -6.44
N LEU A 29 -17.32 1.13 -6.58
CA LEU A 29 -16.36 2.17 -6.21
C LEU A 29 -16.05 2.14 -4.71
N ILE A 30 -17.08 1.99 -3.87
CA ILE A 30 -16.91 1.88 -2.41
C ILE A 30 -16.09 0.62 -2.06
N TRP A 31 -16.36 -0.50 -2.72
CA TRP A 31 -15.59 -1.74 -2.53
C TRP A 31 -14.14 -1.60 -2.97
N GLY A 32 -13.88 -0.90 -4.08
CA GLY A 32 -12.53 -0.56 -4.52
C GLY A 32 -11.79 0.26 -3.48
N LEU A 33 -12.39 1.34 -2.99
CA LEU A 33 -11.81 2.17 -1.93
C LEU A 33 -11.56 1.39 -0.63
N LEU A 34 -12.50 0.57 -0.17
CA LEU A 34 -12.31 -0.28 1.01
C LEU A 34 -11.15 -1.27 0.83
N SER A 35 -11.00 -1.85 -0.37
CA SER A 35 -9.89 -2.76 -0.66
C SER A 35 -8.52 -2.07 -0.66
N THR A 36 -8.43 -0.76 -0.91
CA THR A 36 -7.17 -0.01 -0.74
C THR A 36 -6.71 0.02 0.73
N ILE A 37 -7.66 0.13 1.68
CA ILE A 37 -7.37 0.07 3.12
C ILE A 37 -6.83 -1.32 3.48
N LEU A 38 -7.46 -2.38 2.97
CA LEU A 38 -6.99 -3.76 3.17
C LEU A 38 -5.58 -3.97 2.59
N THR A 39 -5.27 -3.34 1.46
CA THR A 39 -3.93 -3.37 0.84
C THR A 39 -2.88 -2.75 1.75
N GLY A 40 -3.15 -1.55 2.29
CA GLY A 40 -2.26 -0.88 3.24
C GLY A 40 -2.04 -1.70 4.52
N LEU A 41 -3.09 -2.33 5.05
CA LEU A 41 -3.00 -3.23 6.21
C LEU A 41 -2.14 -4.46 5.92
N PHE A 42 -2.36 -5.12 4.78
CA PHE A 42 -1.54 -6.25 4.36
C PHE A 42 -0.06 -5.84 4.25
N GLN A 43 0.22 -4.71 3.60
CA GLN A 43 1.57 -4.18 3.42
C GLN A 43 2.27 -3.87 4.75
N LEU A 44 1.54 -3.28 5.71
CA LEU A 44 2.06 -3.03 7.05
C LEU A 44 2.40 -4.34 7.78
N ILE A 45 1.48 -5.31 7.80
CA ILE A 45 1.67 -6.59 8.50
C ILE A 45 2.82 -7.39 7.86
N ALA A 46 2.79 -7.55 6.53
CA ALA A 46 3.77 -8.33 5.79
C ALA A 46 5.17 -7.68 5.86
N GLY A 47 5.24 -6.35 5.68
CA GLY A 47 6.48 -5.60 5.82
C GLY A 47 7.09 -5.72 7.22
N THR A 48 6.27 -5.55 8.26
CA THR A 48 6.73 -5.62 9.65
C THR A 48 7.19 -7.04 9.99
N SER A 49 6.45 -8.06 9.53
CA SER A 49 6.84 -9.46 9.70
C SER A 49 8.20 -9.78 9.05
N LEU A 50 8.44 -9.25 7.84
CA LEU A 50 9.74 -9.36 7.19
C LEU A 50 10.82 -8.61 7.97
N LEU A 51 10.51 -7.47 8.59
CA LEU A 51 11.47 -6.64 9.31
C LEU A 51 11.95 -7.35 10.57
N PHE A 52 11.05 -8.02 11.30
CA PHE A 52 11.43 -8.84 12.44
C PHE A 52 12.40 -9.97 12.06
N ARG A 53 12.25 -10.54 10.86
CA ARG A 53 13.17 -11.57 10.34
C ARG A 53 14.50 -10.99 9.84
N ASN A 54 14.48 -9.75 9.35
CA ASN A 54 15.64 -9.09 8.74
C ASN A 54 15.85 -7.67 9.33
N PRO A 55 16.09 -7.53 10.64
CA PRO A 55 16.01 -6.24 11.32
C PRO A 55 17.08 -5.23 10.88
N LYS A 56 18.22 -5.70 10.37
CA LYS A 56 19.31 -4.86 9.87
C LYS A 56 19.13 -4.42 8.41
N ASN A 57 18.08 -4.87 7.73
CA ASN A 57 17.85 -4.53 6.33
C ASN A 57 17.32 -3.08 6.21
N LYS A 58 18.20 -2.16 5.80
CA LYS A 58 17.88 -0.73 5.65
C LYS A 58 16.75 -0.45 4.66
N TYR A 59 16.61 -1.25 3.61
CA TYR A 59 15.53 -1.08 2.62
C TYR A 59 14.16 -1.38 3.25
N LEU A 60 14.11 -2.39 4.11
CA LEU A 60 12.89 -2.78 4.77
C LEU A 60 12.51 -1.82 5.92
N GLN A 61 13.51 -1.26 6.62
CA GLN A 61 13.27 -0.15 7.55
C GLN A 61 12.71 1.07 6.81
N ALA A 62 13.31 1.45 5.68
CA ALA A 62 12.83 2.56 4.85
C ALA A 62 11.40 2.32 4.34
N TYR A 63 11.06 1.08 3.97
CA TYR A 63 9.71 0.70 3.58
C TYR A 63 8.69 0.94 4.70
N ILE A 64 8.98 0.49 5.92
CA ILE A 64 8.09 0.66 7.08
C ILE A 64 7.95 2.15 7.45
N ILE A 65 9.04 2.90 7.42
CA ILE A 65 8.99 4.35 7.59
C ILE A 65 8.08 4.98 6.54
N GLY A 66 8.18 4.57 5.27
CA GLY A 66 7.32 5.02 4.19
C GLY A 66 5.83 4.73 4.42
N ILE A 67 5.49 3.53 4.90
CA ILE A 67 4.11 3.18 5.26
C ILE A 67 3.58 4.05 6.41
N VAL A 68 4.35 4.19 7.49
CA VAL A 68 3.96 5.01 8.64
C VAL A 68 3.81 6.48 8.25
N PHE A 69 4.71 6.98 7.40
CA PHE A 69 4.66 8.33 6.85
C PHE A 69 3.39 8.53 6.01
N PHE A 70 3.05 7.59 5.13
CA PHE A 70 1.82 7.64 4.34
C PHE A 70 0.57 7.72 5.23
N PHE A 71 0.43 6.83 6.21
CA PHE A 71 -0.74 6.85 7.10
C PHE A 71 -0.81 8.12 7.95
N THR A 72 0.33 8.68 8.35
CA THR A 72 0.40 9.95 9.07
C THR A 72 -0.06 11.11 8.17
N LEU A 73 0.41 11.18 6.93
CA LEU A 73 -0.05 12.17 5.96
C LEU A 73 -1.55 12.05 5.70
N TRP A 74 -2.06 10.83 5.52
CA TRP A 74 -3.48 10.59 5.31
C TRP A 74 -4.33 11.07 6.50
N PHE A 75 -3.90 10.78 7.73
CA PHE A 75 -4.60 11.22 8.94
C PHE A 75 -4.58 12.74 9.11
N LEU A 76 -3.46 13.39 8.79
CA LEU A 76 -3.33 14.85 8.84
C LEU A 76 -4.19 15.52 7.75
N ASP A 77 -4.26 14.94 6.56
CA ASP A 77 -5.09 15.46 5.46
C ASP A 77 -6.58 15.49 5.85
N ILE A 78 -7.10 14.39 6.40
CA ILE A 78 -8.48 14.28 6.89
C ILE A 78 -8.80 15.38 7.91
N LYS A 79 -7.83 15.76 8.75
CA LYS A 79 -8.05 16.71 9.86
C LYS A 79 -7.79 18.18 9.51
N LEU A 80 -6.79 18.48 8.67
CA LEU A 80 -6.22 19.83 8.58
C LEU A 80 -6.45 20.51 7.22
N PHE A 81 -6.50 19.77 6.11
CA PHE A 81 -6.23 20.35 4.79
C PHE A 81 -7.40 20.44 3.82
N LYS A 82 -8.63 20.03 4.22
CA LYS A 82 -9.88 20.15 3.42
C LYS A 82 -9.62 20.06 1.90
N TYR A 83 -9.05 18.93 1.45
CA TYR A 83 -8.94 18.52 0.04
C TYR A 83 -8.01 19.32 -0.91
N SER A 84 -7.11 20.21 -0.46
CA SER A 84 -6.49 21.15 -1.43
C SER A 84 -5.23 20.70 -2.19
N TYR A 85 -4.33 19.84 -1.66
CA TYR A 85 -3.07 19.47 -2.37
C TYR A 85 -2.53 18.06 -2.06
N THR A 86 -2.97 17.46 -0.96
CA THR A 86 -2.56 16.16 -0.43
C THR A 86 -3.09 14.99 -1.27
N ASN A 87 -4.09 15.24 -2.11
CA ASN A 87 -4.77 14.23 -2.93
C ASN A 87 -3.82 13.53 -3.91
N THR A 88 -2.92 14.27 -4.57
CA THR A 88 -1.99 13.68 -5.56
C THR A 88 -0.96 12.77 -4.89
N LEU A 89 -0.42 13.19 -3.74
CA LEU A 89 0.53 12.36 -2.98
C LEU A 89 -0.15 11.12 -2.42
N LEU A 90 -1.36 11.26 -1.89
CA LEU A 90 -2.16 10.14 -1.36
C LEU A 90 -2.54 9.13 -2.46
N LEU A 91 -2.73 9.58 -3.70
CA LEU A 91 -2.99 8.71 -4.83
C LEU A 91 -1.72 7.97 -5.29
N THR A 92 -0.56 8.63 -5.25
CA THR A 92 0.69 8.13 -5.87
C THR A 92 1.56 7.31 -4.91
N PHE A 93 1.53 7.59 -3.60
CA PHE A 93 2.33 6.86 -2.61
C PHE A 93 2.00 5.35 -2.53
N PRO A 94 0.72 4.93 -2.49
CA PRO A 94 0.36 3.52 -2.38
C PRO A 94 0.94 2.63 -3.51
N PRO A 95 0.80 2.98 -4.81
CA PRO A 95 1.40 2.17 -5.87
C PRO A 95 2.93 2.16 -5.81
N ILE A 96 3.57 3.27 -5.44
CA ILE A 96 5.04 3.31 -5.26
C ILE A 96 5.49 2.35 -4.14
N LEU A 97 4.82 2.41 -2.99
CA LEU A 97 5.12 1.51 -1.85
C LEU A 97 4.90 0.04 -2.24
N ALA A 98 3.86 -0.26 -3.01
CA ALA A 98 3.59 -1.60 -3.49
C ALA A 98 4.67 -2.16 -4.43
N ILE A 99 5.14 -1.33 -5.37
CA ILE A 99 6.24 -1.69 -6.28
C ILE A 99 7.52 -1.89 -5.46
N TYR A 100 7.83 -0.95 -4.57
CA TYR A 100 9.01 -1.03 -3.71
C TYR A 100 9.00 -2.29 -2.83
N PHE A 101 7.86 -2.65 -2.26
CA PHE A 101 7.71 -3.86 -1.46
C PHE A 101 7.99 -5.13 -2.28
N THR A 102 7.49 -5.16 -3.52
CA THR A 102 7.77 -6.26 -4.45
C THR A 102 9.28 -6.41 -4.69
N ILE A 103 9.98 -5.31 -4.95
CA ILE A 103 11.44 -5.31 -5.15
C ILE A 103 12.17 -5.83 -3.91
N ILE A 104 11.77 -5.39 -2.71
CA ILE A 104 12.38 -5.88 -1.46
C ILE A 104 12.18 -7.38 -1.29
N ILE A 105 10.96 -7.90 -1.51
CA ILE A 105 10.69 -9.34 -1.38
C ILE A 105 11.55 -10.15 -2.34
N TYR A 106 11.79 -9.66 -3.56
CA TYR A 106 12.69 -10.31 -4.51
C TYR A 106 14.14 -10.29 -4.02
N LYS A 107 14.64 -9.15 -3.53
CA LYS A 107 16.03 -9.04 -3.03
C LYS A 107 16.33 -9.85 -1.77
N ILE A 108 15.34 -10.12 -0.92
CA ILE A 108 15.51 -10.99 0.27
C ILE A 108 15.42 -12.47 -0.13
N LYS A 109 14.86 -12.78 -1.30
CA LYS A 109 14.76 -14.16 -1.80
C LYS A 109 16.09 -14.66 -2.41
N GLU A 110 16.88 -13.77 -2.99
CA GLU A 110 18.26 -14.02 -3.42
C GLU A 110 19.21 -14.08 -2.23
#